data_AF-A0AAV4AP14-F1
#
_entry.id   AF-A0AAV4AP14-F1
#
_cell.length_a   1.000
_cell.length_b   1.000
_cell.length_c   1.000
_cell.angle_alpha   90.00
_cell.angle_beta   90.00
_cell.angle_gamma   90.00
#
_symmetry.space_group_name_H-M   'P 1'
#
loop_
_entity.id
_entity.type
_entity.pdbx_description
1 polymer ?
#
loop_
_entity_poly.entity_id
_entity_poly.type
_entity_poly.pdbx_seq_one_letter_code
_entity_poly.pdbx_strand_id
1 'polypeptide(L)'
;MPTFSAQPGIRAALSDDPSPLEIYKLFITDELINSWKVETNRYARAIINSKDQQLLSNRSRFKLWKPVTLWEMWNFIAICVHMGLDKKPTLHDYWTSHPVLHSS
;
A
#
# COMPACT_ATOMS: atom_id res chain seq x y z
N MET A 1 38.22 -9.10 18.85
CA MET A 1 36.79 -8.95 18.50
C MET A 1 36.03 -10.05 19.22
N PRO A 2 34.96 -9.77 19.99
CA PRO A 2 34.14 -10.84 20.55
C PRO A 2 33.41 -11.58 19.42
N THR A 3 33.30 -12.90 19.54
CA THR A 3 32.62 -13.75 18.57
C THR A 3 31.10 -13.59 18.71
N PHE A 4 30.40 -13.38 17.61
CA PHE A 4 28.93 -13.34 17.60
C PHE A 4 28.38 -14.71 18.02
N SER A 5 27.67 -14.76 19.15
CA SER A 5 27.11 -15.99 19.74
C SER A 5 25.61 -16.15 19.52
N ALA A 6 24.97 -15.21 18.81
CA ALA A 6 23.55 -15.31 18.56
C ALA A 6 23.28 -16.40 17.52
N GLN A 7 22.25 -17.21 17.78
CA GLN A 7 21.77 -18.20 16.81
C GLN A 7 21.24 -17.46 15.56
N PRO A 8 21.82 -17.70 14.37
CA PRO A 8 21.32 -17.16 13.11
C PRO A 8 20.00 -17.86 12.73
N GLY A 9 19.08 -17.14 12.08
CA GLY A 9 17.80 -17.69 11.62
C GLY A 9 16.61 -16.76 11.87
N ILE A 10 15.44 -17.17 11.36
CA ILE A 10 14.19 -16.44 11.55
C ILE A 10 13.75 -16.58 13.00
N ARG A 11 13.50 -15.44 13.67
CA ARG A 11 12.98 -15.36 15.04
C ARG A 11 11.52 -14.92 15.07
N ALA A 12 10.72 -15.53 14.21
CA ALA A 12 9.29 -15.27 14.09
C ALA A 12 8.54 -16.60 14.20
N ALA A 13 7.32 -16.56 14.75
CA ALA A 13 6.43 -17.71 14.76
C ALA A 13 5.85 -17.89 13.35
N LEU A 14 6.56 -18.67 12.53
CA LEU A 14 6.11 -19.10 11.21
C LEU A 14 5.78 -20.60 11.26
N SER A 15 4.93 -21.03 10.34
CA SER A 15 4.74 -22.45 10.04
C SER A 15 6.04 -23.06 9.49
N ASP A 16 6.13 -24.40 9.46
CA ASP A 16 7.32 -25.09 8.95
C ASP A 16 7.59 -24.80 7.45
N ASP A 17 6.54 -24.44 6.70
CA ASP A 17 6.61 -23.99 5.30
C ASP A 17 5.73 -22.74 5.09
N PRO A 18 6.26 -21.54 5.43
CA PRO A 18 5.44 -20.33 5.45
C PRO A 18 5.17 -19.82 4.04
N SER A 19 3.91 -19.49 3.79
CA SER A 19 3.49 -18.81 2.58
C SER A 19 4.13 -17.42 2.47
N PRO A 20 4.30 -16.87 1.24
CA PRO A 20 4.77 -15.51 1.05
C PRO A 20 3.92 -14.47 1.80
N LEU A 21 2.62 -14.73 1.96
CA LEU A 21 1.70 -13.87 2.71
C LEU A 21 1.99 -13.88 4.22
N GLU A 22 2.31 -15.04 4.80
CA GLU A 22 2.69 -15.14 6.22
C GLU A 22 3.98 -14.37 6.51
N ILE A 23 4.99 -14.52 5.64
CA ILE A 23 6.25 -13.76 5.75
C ILE A 23 5.97 -12.26 5.61
N TYR A 24 5.15 -11.87 4.64
CA TYR A 24 4.81 -10.47 4.41
C TYR A 24 4.11 -9.83 5.63
N LYS A 25 3.21 -10.56 6.28
CA LYS A 25 2.50 -10.10 7.49
C LYS A 25 3.39 -9.92 8.73
N LEU A 26 4.62 -10.45 8.72
CA LEU A 26 5.61 -10.14 9.77
C LEU A 26 6.06 -8.67 9.74
N PHE A 27 6.06 -8.07 8.54
CA PHE A 27 6.51 -6.69 8.35
C PHE A 27 5.34 -5.72 8.27
N ILE A 28 4.27 -6.13 7.57
CA ILE A 28 3.09 -5.32 7.37
C ILE A 28 1.95 -5.94 8.19
N THR A 29 1.76 -5.43 9.41
CA THR A 29 0.73 -5.96 10.32
C THR A 29 -0.64 -5.32 10.10
N ASP A 30 -1.69 -5.95 10.61
CA ASP A 30 -3.05 -5.41 10.56
C ASP A 30 -3.14 -4.06 11.30
N GLU A 31 -2.42 -3.89 12.42
CA GLU A 31 -2.35 -2.63 13.16
C GLU A 31 -1.71 -1.52 12.34
N LEU A 32 -0.62 -1.84 11.62
CA LEU A 32 0.07 -0.87 10.78
C LEU A 32 -0.82 -0.41 9.63
N ILE A 33 -1.46 -1.35 8.93
CA ILE A 33 -2.40 -1.04 7.85
C ILE A 33 -3.59 -0.20 8.38
N ASN A 34 -4.12 -0.55 9.56
CA ASN A 34 -5.19 0.23 10.17
C ASN A 34 -4.74 1.64 10.55
N SER A 35 -3.52 1.81 11.06
CA SER A 35 -2.92 3.11 11.36
C SER A 35 -2.83 3.98 10.09
N TRP A 36 -2.32 3.43 9.00
CA TRP A 36 -2.26 4.15 7.72
C TRP A 36 -3.66 4.52 7.22
N LYS A 37 -4.64 3.60 7.28
CA LYS A 37 -6.03 3.89 6.94
C LYS A 37 -6.59 5.07 7.75
N VAL A 38 -6.32 5.12 9.06
CA VAL A 38 -6.79 6.21 9.93
C VAL A 38 -6.14 7.54 9.53
N GLU A 39 -4.83 7.57 9.37
CA GLU A 39 -4.09 8.80 9.06
C GLU A 39 -4.36 9.31 7.64
N THR A 40 -4.45 8.43 6.63
CA THR A 40 -4.83 8.80 5.27
C THR A 40 -6.21 9.46 5.24
N ASN A 41 -7.18 8.90 5.96
CA ASN A 41 -8.52 9.47 6.05
C ASN A 41 -8.56 10.79 6.82
N ARG A 42 -7.80 10.90 7.92
CA ARG A 42 -7.66 12.16 8.67
C ARG A 42 -7.07 13.25 7.78
N TYR A 43 -5.98 12.96 7.08
CA TYR A 43 -5.31 13.90 6.20
C TYR A 43 -6.22 14.35 5.06
N ALA A 44 -6.89 13.41 4.38
CA ALA A 44 -7.82 13.75 3.31
C ALA A 44 -8.95 14.67 3.81
N ARG A 45 -9.52 14.40 4.98
CA ARG A 45 -10.54 15.27 5.59
C ARG A 45 -10.00 16.68 5.86
N ALA A 46 -8.79 16.80 6.41
CA ALA A 46 -8.19 18.10 6.67
C ALA A 46 -7.99 18.92 5.38
N ILE A 47 -7.53 18.27 4.31
CA ILE A 47 -7.31 18.91 3.00
C ILE A 47 -8.62 19.28 2.30
N ILE A 48 -9.66 18.46 2.42
CA ILE A 48 -10.98 18.75 1.84
C ILE A 48 -11.60 19.95 2.57
N ASN A 49 -11.51 19.98 3.90
CA ASN A 49 -12.05 21.07 4.71
C ASN A 49 -11.32 22.41 4.51
N SER A 50 -10.05 22.39 4.10
CA SER A 50 -9.30 23.61 3.79
C SER A 50 -9.59 24.18 2.39
N LYS A 51 -10.37 23.49 1.56
CA LYS A 51 -10.72 23.92 0.20
C LYS A 51 -12.11 24.52 0.15
N ASP A 52 -12.25 25.58 -0.64
CA ASP A 52 -13.57 26.08 -1.04
C ASP A 52 -14.24 25.08 -1.99
N GLN A 53 -15.24 24.36 -1.47
CA GLN A 53 -15.98 23.34 -2.19
C GLN A 53 -16.81 23.88 -3.37
N GLN A 54 -17.13 25.19 -3.37
CA GLN A 54 -17.89 25.82 -4.44
C GLN A 54 -17.05 26.05 -5.70
N LEU A 55 -15.73 26.25 -5.53
CA LEU A 55 -14.77 26.44 -6.62
C LEU A 55 -14.30 25.10 -7.23
N LEU A 56 -14.58 23.98 -6.57
CA LEU A 56 -14.20 22.67 -7.08
C LEU A 56 -15.18 22.21 -8.17
N SER A 57 -14.61 21.89 -9.34
CA SER A 57 -15.32 21.17 -10.41
C SER A 57 -16.00 19.91 -9.87
N ASN A 58 -17.15 19.55 -10.45
CA ASN A 58 -17.89 18.33 -10.10
C ASN A 58 -17.06 17.04 -10.31
N ARG A 59 -16.00 17.09 -11.14
CA ARG A 59 -15.07 15.98 -11.35
C ARG A 59 -13.81 16.06 -10.47
N SER A 60 -13.73 17.03 -9.56
CA SER A 60 -12.59 17.19 -8.66
C SER A 60 -12.44 15.96 -7.77
N ARG A 61 -11.21 15.44 -7.69
CA ARG A 61 -10.86 14.33 -6.79
C ARG A 61 -11.17 14.65 -5.33
N PHE A 62 -11.02 15.92 -4.92
CA PHE A 62 -11.32 16.35 -3.55
C PHE A 62 -12.83 16.34 -3.25
N LYS A 63 -13.66 16.60 -4.27
CA LYS A 63 -15.12 16.60 -4.14
C LYS A 63 -15.70 15.18 -4.20
N LEU A 64 -15.04 14.30 -4.95
CA LEU A 64 -15.41 12.89 -5.11
C LEU A 64 -14.71 11.95 -4.11
N TRP A 65 -13.86 12.49 -3.23
CA TRP A 65 -13.08 11.69 -2.29
C TRP A 65 -14.00 10.92 -1.34
N LYS A 66 -13.68 9.64 -1.14
CA LYS A 66 -14.33 8.77 -0.16
C LYS A 66 -13.29 8.27 0.84
N PRO A 67 -13.68 8.04 2.11
CA PRO A 67 -12.77 7.46 3.07
C PRO A 67 -12.25 6.09 2.58
N VAL A 68 -10.94 5.89 2.66
CA VAL A 68 -10.31 4.61 2.32
C VAL A 68 -10.66 3.55 3.36
N THR A 69 -10.92 2.35 2.86
CA THR A 69 -11.19 1.14 3.64
C THR A 69 -9.89 0.40 3.96
N LEU A 70 -9.96 -0.53 4.91
CA LEU A 70 -8.82 -1.39 5.23
C LEU A 70 -8.38 -2.24 4.03
N TRP A 71 -9.35 -2.74 3.26
CA TRP A 71 -9.10 -3.55 2.07
C TRP A 71 -8.41 -2.77 0.95
N GLU A 72 -8.85 -1.52 0.71
CA GLU A 72 -8.18 -0.65 -0.27
C GLU A 72 -6.73 -0.35 0.11
N MET A 73 -6.42 -0.23 1.41
CA MET A 73 -5.04 -0.06 1.89
C MET A 73 -4.19 -1.30 1.65
N TRP A 74 -4.72 -2.50 1.93
CA TRP A 74 -4.04 -3.75 1.60
C TRP A 74 -3.74 -3.86 0.10
N ASN A 75 -4.74 -3.60 -0.75
CA ASN A 75 -4.58 -3.63 -2.19
C ASN A 75 -3.56 -2.61 -2.70
N PHE A 76 -3.56 -1.39 -2.13
CA PHE A 76 -2.60 -0.37 -2.50
C PHE A 76 -1.15 -0.83 -2.27
N ILE A 77 -0.86 -1.46 -1.12
CA ILE A 77 0.47 -1.98 -0.85
C ILE A 77 0.81 -3.18 -1.72
N ALA A 78 -0.15 -4.07 -1.98
CA ALA A 78 0.03 -5.19 -2.92
C ALA A 78 0.41 -4.68 -4.32
N ILE A 79 -0.22 -3.60 -4.80
CA ILE A 79 0.15 -2.94 -6.05
C ILE A 79 1.57 -2.36 -5.96
N CYS A 80 1.96 -1.72 -4.85
CA CYS A 80 3.33 -1.23 -4.66
C CYS A 80 4.37 -2.35 -4.71
N VAL A 81 4.09 -3.51 -4.12
CA VAL A 81 4.96 -4.69 -4.21
C VAL A 81 5.03 -5.17 -5.66
N HIS A 82 3.89 -5.28 -6.35
CA HIS A 82 3.84 -5.65 -7.76
C HIS A 82 4.67 -4.71 -8.64
N MET A 83 4.60 -3.40 -8.44
CA MET A 83 5.42 -2.41 -9.16
C MET A 83 6.93 -2.59 -8.91
N GLY A 84 7.31 -3.18 -7.78
CA GLY A 84 8.70 -3.55 -7.50
C GLY A 84 9.17 -4.77 -8.29
N LEU A 85 8.25 -5.71 -8.57
CA LEU A 85 8.51 -6.97 -9.27
C LEU A 85 8.46 -6.80 -10.80
N ASP A 86 7.39 -6.21 -11.33
CA ASP A 86 7.20 -5.95 -12.76
C ASP A 86 7.36 -4.46 -13.03
N LYS A 87 8.58 -4.02 -13.36
CA LYS A 87 8.88 -2.61 -13.56
C LYS A 87 8.43 -2.12 -14.94
N LYS A 88 7.42 -1.24 -14.97
CA LYS A 88 7.01 -0.50 -16.18
C LYS A 88 7.80 0.81 -16.36
N PRO A 89 7.93 1.33 -17.60
CA PRO A 89 8.71 2.55 -17.89
C PRO A 89 8.23 3.78 -17.13
N THR A 90 6.92 3.93 -16.95
CA THR A 90 6.34 5.05 -16.21
C THR A 90 5.29 4.59 -15.20
N LEU A 91 5.01 5.43 -14.21
CA LEU A 91 3.93 5.15 -13.25
C LEU A 91 2.56 5.03 -13.93
N HIS A 92 2.33 5.81 -14.99
CA HIS A 92 1.10 5.78 -15.76
C HIS A 92 0.86 4.42 -16.42
N ASP A 93 1.94 3.74 -16.81
CA ASP A 93 1.87 2.44 -17.50
C ASP A 93 1.35 1.31 -16.60
N TYR A 94 1.30 1.49 -15.27
CA TYR A 94 0.63 0.54 -14.37
C TYR A 94 -0.89 0.67 -14.35
N TRP A 95 -1.43 1.76 -14.90
CA TRP A 95 -2.85 2.09 -14.84
C TRP A 95 -3.48 2.16 -16.25
N THR A 96 -2.78 1.66 -17.26
CA THR A 96 -3.27 1.61 -18.64
C THR A 96 -3.65 0.20 -19.06
N SER A 97 -4.67 0.08 -19.90
CA SER A 97 -5.09 -1.18 -20.53
C SER A 97 -4.47 -1.36 -21.91
N HIS A 98 -3.40 -0.62 -22.25
CA HIS A 98 -2.76 -0.75 -23.55
C HIS A 98 -2.23 -2.18 -23.77
N PRO A 99 -2.63 -2.87 -24.86
CA PRO A 99 -2.28 -4.28 -25.08
C PRO A 99 -0.78 -4.55 -25.12
N VAL A 100 0.02 -3.58 -25.57
CA VAL A 100 1.49 -3.68 -25.68
C VAL A 100 2.18 -3.73 -24.31
N LEU A 101 1.52 -3.25 -23.26
CA LEU A 101 2.07 -3.19 -21.90
C LEU A 101 1.55 -4.31 -21.00
N HIS A 102 0.60 -5.11 -21.48
CA HIS A 102 0.09 -6.27 -20.75
C HIS A 102 1.14 -7.38 -20.77
N SER A 103 1.71 -7.67 -19.59
CA SER A 103 2.62 -8.80 -19.38
C SER A 103 1.86 -10.09 -19.72
N SER A 104 2.43 -10.93 -20.61
CA SER A 104 1.90 -12.25 -20.98
C SER A 104 2.05 -13.27 -19.86
#